data_AF-A0A8D1CH03-F1
#
_entry.id   AF-A0A8D1CH03-F1
#
_cell.length_a   1.000
_cell.length_b   1.000
_cell.length_c   1.000
_cell.angle_alpha   90.00
_cell.angle_beta   90.00
_cell.angle_gamma   90.00
#
_symmetry.space_group_name_H-M   'P 1'
#
loop_
_entity.id
_entity.type
_entity.pdbx_description
1 polymer ?
#
loop_
_entity_poly.entity_id
_entity_poly.type
_entity_poly.pdbx_seq_one_letter_code
_entity_poly.pdbx_strand_id
1 'polypeptide(L)'
;GGEQISGNYGCRTERERRLKTNEESLRELWDNVKRTNIRIIGVPEEEEREKGTEKIFQEIIAKNFPNIGKEPLTQIQEAQRVPYKINPRRNTLRHILIKLTKIKDKEKILKAAREKKQITYKGTPIRLLADFSADTLQARREWYDILYVMKGKNPQPRLLYPARLSFRFEGENKSFTDKQKLREFRNTIPALQQNTKGTSLGRKEKATTRITIRNKNTTNDKAYQ
;
A
#
# COMPACT_ATOMS: atom_id res chain seq x y z
N GLY A 1 -26.04 3.06 43.14
CA GLY A 1 -24.67 3.27 42.67
C GLY A 1 -24.55 3.13 41.16
N GLY A 2 -25.13 4.06 40.39
CA GLY A 2 -25.12 4.03 38.92
C GLY A 2 -24.27 5.13 38.24
N GLU A 3 -23.77 6.12 38.98
CA GLU A 3 -23.12 7.31 38.39
C GLU A 3 -21.62 7.16 38.13
N GLN A 4 -20.94 6.17 38.71
CA GLN A 4 -19.51 5.96 38.49
C GLN A 4 -19.17 5.22 37.20
N ILE A 5 -20.14 4.61 36.53
CA ILE A 5 -19.91 3.82 35.32
C ILE A 5 -19.90 4.72 34.05
N SER A 6 -20.73 5.76 34.00
CA SER A 6 -20.81 6.67 32.82
C SER A 6 -19.56 7.53 32.62
N GLY A 7 -18.91 7.98 33.71
CA GLY A 7 -17.69 8.78 33.66
C GLY A 7 -16.48 8.01 33.10
N ASN A 8 -16.37 6.72 33.40
CA ASN A 8 -15.30 5.86 32.89
C ASN A 8 -15.48 5.53 31.40
N TYR A 9 -16.72 5.35 30.91
CA TYR A 9 -16.97 5.17 29.48
C TYR A 9 -16.67 6.44 28.67
N GLY A 10 -17.09 7.63 29.15
CA GLY A 10 -16.79 8.91 28.49
C GLY A 10 -15.29 9.22 28.41
N CYS A 11 -14.57 9.00 29.52
CA CYS A 11 -13.12 9.18 29.58
C CYS A 11 -12.37 8.19 28.65
N ARG A 12 -12.83 6.93 28.59
CA ARG A 12 -12.28 5.90 27.70
C ARG A 12 -12.52 6.22 26.22
N THR A 13 -13.71 6.71 25.86
CA THR A 13 -14.00 7.11 24.47
C THR A 13 -13.17 8.31 24.01
N GLU A 14 -12.93 9.30 24.87
CA GLU A 14 -12.07 10.45 24.52
C GLU A 14 -10.61 10.02 24.40
N ARG A 15 -10.14 9.10 25.24
CA ARG A 15 -8.80 8.50 25.14
C ARG A 15 -8.64 7.71 23.84
N GLU A 16 -9.61 6.87 23.49
CA GLU A 16 -9.62 6.10 22.23
C GLU A 16 -9.65 7.03 21.00
N ARG A 17 -10.45 8.10 21.05
CA ARG A 17 -10.49 9.13 19.99
C ARG A 17 -9.13 9.83 19.82
N ARG A 18 -8.50 10.22 20.93
CA ARG A 18 -7.16 10.83 20.93
C ARG A 18 -6.09 9.90 20.37
N LEU A 19 -6.10 8.63 20.76
CA LEU A 19 -5.16 7.62 20.25
C LEU A 19 -5.32 7.45 18.73
N LYS A 20 -6.55 7.33 18.24
CA LYS A 20 -6.83 7.21 16.81
C LYS A 20 -6.37 8.43 16.01
N THR A 21 -6.60 9.64 16.51
CA THR A 21 -6.11 10.89 15.87
C THR A 21 -4.58 10.95 15.87
N ASN A 22 -3.92 10.48 16.93
CA ASN A 22 -2.46 10.45 17.00
C ASN A 22 -1.87 9.45 16.02
N GLU A 23 -2.45 8.25 15.89
CA GLU A 23 -2.04 7.26 14.90
C GLU A 23 -2.19 7.78 13.46
N GLU A 24 -3.33 8.43 13.16
CA GLU A 24 -3.55 9.05 11.84
C GLU A 24 -2.53 10.16 11.55
N SER A 25 -2.23 10.99 12.55
CA SER A 25 -1.22 12.05 12.46
C SER A 25 0.18 11.49 12.23
N LEU A 26 0.58 10.43 12.96
CA LEU A 26 1.86 9.76 12.78
C LEU A 26 1.99 9.15 11.39
N ARG A 27 0.92 8.54 10.88
CA ARG A 27 0.86 8.00 9.51
C ARG A 27 1.08 9.11 8.49
N GLU A 28 0.41 10.24 8.63
CA GLU A 28 0.56 11.39 7.72
C GLU A 28 1.96 11.98 7.76
N LEU A 29 2.57 12.13 8.94
CA LEU A 29 3.94 12.58 9.10
C LEU A 29 4.94 11.63 8.41
N TRP A 30 4.80 10.32 8.63
CA TRP A 30 5.65 9.32 7.99
C TRP A 30 5.51 9.31 6.47
N ASP A 31 4.28 9.39 5.96
CA ASP A 31 4.05 9.50 4.54
C ASP A 31 4.63 10.81 4.00
N ASN A 32 4.51 11.94 4.71
CA ASN A 32 5.13 13.19 4.29
C ASN A 32 6.65 13.08 4.16
N VAL A 33 7.32 12.42 5.10
CA VAL A 33 8.77 12.15 5.02
C VAL A 33 9.10 11.25 3.82
N LYS A 34 8.27 10.26 3.54
CA LYS A 34 8.42 9.32 2.41
C LYS A 34 7.88 9.87 1.09
N ARG A 35 7.32 11.09 1.08
CA ARG A 35 6.56 11.63 -0.06
C ARG A 35 7.43 11.80 -1.29
N THR A 36 8.73 12.04 -1.14
CA THR A 36 9.68 12.14 -2.27
C THR A 36 10.44 10.85 -2.56
N ASN A 37 10.15 9.76 -1.84
CA ASN A 37 10.87 8.51 -1.98
C ASN A 37 10.30 7.61 -3.09
N ILE A 38 11.19 6.99 -3.86
CA ILE A 38 10.91 5.92 -4.83
C ILE A 38 11.60 4.65 -4.36
N ARG A 39 10.89 3.53 -4.44
CA ARG A 39 11.41 2.20 -4.11
C ARG A 39 11.62 1.39 -5.39
N ILE A 40 12.82 0.84 -5.56
CA ILE A 40 13.20 -0.02 -6.68
C ILE A 40 13.38 -1.45 -6.18
N ILE A 41 12.79 -2.40 -6.91
CA ILE A 41 12.86 -3.83 -6.60
C ILE A 41 13.40 -4.58 -7.82
N GLY A 42 14.26 -5.56 -7.57
CA GLY A 42 14.80 -6.47 -8.60
C GLY A 42 16.19 -6.10 -9.11
N VAL A 43 16.89 -5.16 -8.47
CA VAL A 43 18.28 -4.81 -8.82
C VAL A 43 19.26 -5.75 -8.10
N PRO A 44 20.23 -6.38 -8.79
CA PRO A 44 21.27 -7.22 -8.17
C PRO A 44 22.10 -6.46 -7.12
N GLU A 45 22.65 -7.13 -6.10
CA GLU A 45 23.34 -6.46 -4.98
C GLU A 45 24.79 -6.05 -5.28
N GLU A 46 25.45 -6.67 -6.26
CA GLU A 46 26.89 -6.47 -6.53
C GLU A 46 27.19 -5.17 -7.29
N GLU A 47 26.21 -4.66 -8.02
CA GLU A 47 26.33 -3.50 -8.93
C GLU A 47 26.66 -2.18 -8.23
N GLU A 48 26.34 -2.07 -6.94
CA GLU A 48 26.45 -0.81 -6.20
C GLU A 48 27.85 -0.50 -5.74
N ARG A 49 28.68 -1.53 -5.56
CA ARG A 49 30.07 -1.39 -5.10
C ARG A 49 30.93 -0.64 -6.13
N GLU A 50 30.56 -0.72 -7.40
CA GLU A 50 31.32 -0.15 -8.51
C GLU A 50 30.80 1.24 -8.94
N LYS A 51 29.46 1.41 -9.00
CA LYS A 51 28.85 2.61 -9.61
C LYS A 51 28.08 3.49 -8.63
N GLY A 52 27.72 2.99 -7.45
CA GLY A 52 26.80 3.65 -6.54
C GLY A 52 25.34 3.53 -6.99
N THR A 53 24.42 3.55 -6.02
CA THR A 53 22.96 3.46 -6.18
C THR A 53 22.37 4.59 -7.04
N GLU A 54 22.97 5.78 -7.00
CA GLU A 54 22.55 6.95 -7.78
C GLU A 54 22.74 6.73 -9.29
N LYS A 55 23.92 6.24 -9.69
CA LYS A 55 24.20 5.96 -11.10
C LYS A 55 23.30 4.86 -11.64
N ILE A 56 23.02 3.82 -10.85
CA ILE A 56 22.05 2.77 -11.22
C ILE A 56 20.68 3.40 -11.51
N PHE A 57 20.21 4.30 -10.66
CA PHE A 57 18.93 4.99 -10.90
C PHE A 57 18.99 5.83 -12.19
N GLN A 58 20.06 6.57 -12.42
CA GLN A 58 20.24 7.36 -13.65
C GLN A 58 20.24 6.47 -14.90
N GLU A 59 20.95 5.34 -14.89
CA GLU A 59 20.96 4.34 -15.97
C GLU A 59 19.53 3.79 -16.24
N ILE A 60 18.78 3.48 -15.18
CA ILE A 60 17.39 3.02 -15.29
C ILE A 60 16.54 4.09 -15.97
N ILE A 61 16.64 5.34 -15.55
CA ILE A 61 15.83 6.43 -16.11
C ILE A 61 16.23 6.74 -17.55
N ALA A 62 17.52 6.83 -17.86
CA ALA A 62 18.00 7.08 -19.22
C ALA A 62 17.54 5.97 -20.19
N LYS A 63 17.65 4.71 -19.78
CA LYS A 63 17.25 3.55 -20.60
C LYS A 63 15.74 3.46 -20.79
N ASN A 64 14.96 3.68 -19.73
CA ASN A 64 13.52 3.44 -19.76
C ASN A 64 12.70 4.69 -20.09
N PHE A 65 13.19 5.89 -19.77
CA PHE A 65 12.46 7.14 -19.92
C PHE A 65 13.36 8.22 -20.54
N PRO A 66 13.77 8.06 -21.82
CA PRO A 66 14.71 8.99 -22.46
C PRO A 66 14.20 10.44 -22.48
N ASN A 67 12.88 10.64 -22.55
CA ASN A 67 12.27 11.97 -22.50
C ASN A 67 12.40 12.65 -21.12
N ILE A 68 12.58 11.88 -20.05
CA ILE A 68 12.81 12.39 -18.69
C ILE A 68 14.31 12.58 -18.46
N GLY A 69 15.14 11.67 -18.98
CA GLY A 69 16.61 11.72 -18.83
C GLY A 69 17.32 12.85 -19.59
N LYS A 70 16.63 13.57 -20.49
CA LYS A 70 17.17 14.77 -21.18
C LYS A 70 17.18 16.01 -20.29
N GLU A 71 16.28 16.08 -19.31
CA GLU A 71 16.38 17.06 -18.22
C GLU A 71 17.37 16.50 -17.19
N PRO A 72 18.31 17.30 -16.67
CA PRO A 72 19.25 16.78 -15.69
C PRO A 72 18.47 16.40 -14.42
N LEU A 73 18.43 15.09 -14.12
CA LEU A 73 17.89 14.53 -12.87
C LEU A 73 18.88 14.75 -11.71
N THR A 74 19.48 15.94 -11.62
CA THR A 74 20.42 16.41 -10.57
C THR A 74 19.74 16.60 -9.20
N GLN A 75 18.67 15.85 -8.94
CA GLN A 75 17.74 16.05 -7.84
C GLN A 75 17.59 14.81 -6.95
N ILE A 76 18.58 13.91 -6.98
CA ILE A 76 18.67 12.83 -6.00
C ILE A 76 19.27 13.44 -4.74
N GLN A 77 18.52 13.40 -3.64
CA GLN A 77 19.01 13.81 -2.32
C GLN A 77 19.76 12.66 -1.63
N GLU A 78 19.28 11.44 -1.83
CA GLU A 78 19.84 10.26 -1.19
C GLU A 78 19.47 9.02 -2.00
N ALA A 79 20.38 8.06 -2.10
CA ALA A 79 20.12 6.77 -2.71
C ALA A 79 20.80 5.67 -1.91
N GLN A 80 20.03 4.73 -1.37
CA GLN A 80 20.60 3.67 -0.54
C GLN A 80 19.83 2.36 -0.62
N ARG A 81 20.50 1.25 -0.35
CA ARG A 81 19.84 -0.05 -0.11
C ARG A 81 19.25 -0.09 1.29
N VAL A 82 18.03 -0.61 1.37
CA VAL A 82 17.33 -0.80 2.63
C VAL A 82 16.91 -2.27 2.76
N PRO A 83 17.24 -2.94 3.88
CA PRO A 83 18.05 -2.47 5.01
C PRO A 83 19.57 -2.34 4.68
N TYR A 84 20.28 -1.47 5.41
CA TYR A 84 21.71 -1.22 5.19
C TYR A 84 22.57 -2.49 5.33
N LYS A 85 22.27 -3.32 6.33
CA LYS A 85 22.96 -4.60 6.58
C LYS A 85 22.39 -5.72 5.72
N ILE A 86 23.27 -6.49 5.09
CA ILE A 86 22.92 -7.74 4.41
C ILE A 86 22.54 -8.76 5.48
N ASN A 87 21.39 -9.42 5.30
CA ASN A 87 21.00 -10.55 6.14
C ASN A 87 21.25 -11.84 5.36
N PRO A 88 22.26 -12.67 5.73
CA PRO A 88 22.59 -13.89 4.98
C PRO A 88 21.48 -14.95 5.00
N ARG A 89 20.49 -14.83 5.91
CA ARG A 89 19.32 -15.73 5.96
C ARG A 89 18.22 -15.35 4.96
N ARG A 90 18.33 -14.21 4.27
CA ARG A 90 17.33 -13.75 3.29
C ARG A 90 17.93 -13.83 1.89
N ASN A 91 17.35 -14.68 1.05
CA ASN A 91 17.76 -14.84 -0.36
C ASN A 91 17.09 -13.80 -1.28
N THR A 92 16.29 -12.88 -0.74
CA THR A 92 15.63 -11.82 -1.50
C THR A 92 16.56 -10.62 -1.67
N LEU A 93 16.68 -10.14 -2.91
CA LEU A 93 17.39 -8.89 -3.21
C LEU A 93 16.84 -7.73 -2.38
N ARG A 94 17.72 -6.98 -1.71
CA ARG A 94 17.33 -5.77 -0.97
C ARG A 94 16.74 -4.71 -1.89
N HIS A 95 15.97 -3.78 -1.36
CA HIS A 95 15.33 -2.76 -2.17
C HIS A 95 16.17 -1.50 -2.16
N ILE A 96 16.23 -0.77 -3.27
CA ILE A 96 16.86 0.56 -3.31
C ILE A 96 15.79 1.60 -2.99
N LEU A 97 16.11 2.50 -2.07
CA LEU A 97 15.33 3.68 -1.76
C LEU A 97 16.05 4.91 -2.36
N ILE A 98 15.36 5.62 -3.24
CA ILE A 98 15.82 6.87 -3.84
C ILE A 98 14.98 8.00 -3.29
N LYS A 99 15.59 8.98 -2.64
CA LYS A 99 14.94 10.22 -2.19
C LYS A 99 15.20 11.31 -3.21
N LEU A 100 14.13 11.87 -3.76
CA LEU A 100 14.22 13.00 -4.68
C LEU A 100 14.04 14.32 -3.91
N THR A 101 14.56 15.42 -4.44
CA THR A 101 14.36 16.76 -3.85
C THR A 101 12.97 17.31 -4.17
N LYS A 102 12.43 17.03 -5.36
CA LYS A 102 11.09 17.49 -5.79
C LYS A 102 10.10 16.35 -5.94
N ILE A 103 8.89 16.59 -5.42
CA ILE A 103 7.74 15.66 -5.54
C ILE A 103 7.27 15.54 -6.99
N LYS A 104 7.33 16.63 -7.77
CA LYS A 104 6.93 16.65 -9.18
C LYS A 104 7.70 15.63 -10.02
N ASP A 105 9.00 15.49 -9.76
CA ASP A 105 9.87 14.57 -10.49
C ASP A 105 9.54 13.11 -10.14
N LYS A 106 9.27 12.83 -8.86
CA LYS A 106 8.75 11.52 -8.43
C LYS A 106 7.45 11.16 -9.17
N GLU A 107 6.50 12.09 -9.21
CA GLU A 107 5.20 11.84 -9.84
C GLU A 107 5.33 11.62 -11.35
N LYS A 108 6.18 12.40 -12.04
CA LYS A 108 6.50 12.22 -13.46
C LYS A 108 7.09 10.83 -13.74
N ILE A 109 8.05 10.39 -12.94
CA ILE A 109 8.70 9.07 -13.09
C ILE A 109 7.72 7.94 -12.81
N LEU A 110 6.97 7.99 -11.71
CA LEU A 110 6.01 6.94 -11.37
C LEU A 110 4.84 6.87 -12.35
N LYS A 111 4.43 8.00 -12.94
CA LYS A 111 3.44 8.03 -14.02
C LYS A 111 3.96 7.32 -15.26
N ALA A 112 5.15 7.70 -15.73
CA ALA A 112 5.79 7.06 -16.88
C ALA A 112 6.03 5.55 -16.64
N ALA A 113 6.41 5.17 -15.43
CA ALA A 113 6.59 3.78 -15.03
C ALA A 113 5.30 2.95 -15.16
N ARG A 114 4.13 3.52 -14.79
CA ARG A 114 2.83 2.86 -14.94
C ARG A 114 2.42 2.70 -16.39
N GLU A 115 2.72 3.69 -17.22
CA GLU A 115 2.41 3.67 -18.66
C GLU A 115 3.28 2.66 -19.42
N LYS A 116 4.56 2.52 -19.03
CA LYS A 116 5.54 1.73 -19.78
C LYS A 116 5.36 0.20 -19.69
N LYS A 117 4.46 -0.33 -18.84
CA LYS A 117 4.18 -1.77 -18.59
C LYS A 117 5.38 -2.62 -18.11
N GLN A 118 6.54 -2.54 -18.76
CA GLN A 118 7.76 -3.27 -18.43
C GLN A 118 8.96 -2.32 -18.33
N ILE A 119 9.65 -2.37 -17.19
CA ILE A 119 10.85 -1.60 -16.93
C ILE A 119 11.97 -2.60 -16.74
N THR A 120 13.10 -2.40 -17.42
CA THR A 120 14.23 -3.32 -17.35
C THR A 120 15.53 -2.62 -16.97
N TYR A 121 16.38 -3.33 -16.26
CA TYR A 121 17.75 -2.95 -15.95
C TYR A 121 18.68 -4.10 -16.36
N LYS A 122 19.61 -3.83 -17.28
CA LYS A 122 20.52 -4.86 -17.85
C LYS A 122 19.83 -6.20 -18.22
N GLY A 123 18.63 -6.13 -18.81
CA GLY A 123 17.86 -7.31 -19.21
C GLY A 123 16.99 -7.92 -18.10
N THR A 124 17.18 -7.53 -16.84
CA THR A 124 16.35 -7.97 -15.72
C THR A 124 15.13 -7.07 -15.55
N PRO A 125 13.91 -7.64 -15.41
CA PRO A 125 12.72 -6.83 -15.13
C PRO A 125 12.76 -6.25 -13.71
N ILE A 126 12.51 -4.96 -13.59
CA ILE A 126 12.50 -4.23 -12.32
C ILE A 126 11.16 -3.54 -12.09
N ARG A 127 10.89 -3.19 -10.83
CA ARG A 127 9.67 -2.46 -10.45
C ARG A 127 10.02 -1.16 -9.73
N LEU A 128 9.44 -0.06 -10.23
CA LEU A 128 9.48 1.26 -9.58
C LEU A 128 8.15 1.49 -8.85
N LEU A 129 8.23 1.74 -7.55
CA LEU A 129 7.07 1.90 -6.67
C LEU A 129 7.21 3.16 -5.83
N ALA A 130 6.08 3.74 -5.42
CA ALA A 130 6.10 4.75 -4.37
C ALA A 130 6.40 4.10 -3.02
N ASP A 131 7.23 4.75 -2.20
CA ASP A 131 7.40 4.38 -0.80
C ASP A 131 6.24 4.97 0.02
N PHE A 132 5.64 4.15 0.87
CA PHE A 132 4.52 4.48 1.75
C PHE A 132 4.78 3.88 3.13
N SER A 133 4.14 4.41 4.17
CA SER A 133 4.06 3.74 5.47
C SER A 133 3.32 2.40 5.38
N ALA A 134 3.54 1.52 6.36
CA ALA A 134 2.87 0.21 6.41
C ALA A 134 1.35 0.36 6.47
N ASP A 135 0.86 1.31 7.28
CA ASP A 135 -0.57 1.58 7.43
C ASP A 135 -1.20 2.08 6.13
N THR A 136 -0.50 2.94 5.40
CA THR A 136 -0.96 3.42 4.10
C THR A 136 -0.93 2.32 3.04
N LEU A 137 0.07 1.44 3.05
CA LEU A 137 0.07 0.25 2.18
C LEU A 137 -1.11 -0.68 2.51
N GLN A 138 -1.42 -0.88 3.78
CA GLN A 138 -2.54 -1.70 4.22
C GLN A 138 -3.88 -1.09 3.79
N ALA A 139 -4.10 0.20 4.05
CA ALA A 139 -5.29 0.92 3.60
C ALA A 139 -5.47 0.85 2.08
N ARG A 140 -4.38 0.97 1.31
CA ARG A 140 -4.42 0.80 -0.16
C ARG A 140 -4.83 -0.62 -0.59
N ARG A 141 -4.37 -1.67 0.10
CA ARG A 141 -4.79 -3.05 -0.18
C ARG A 141 -6.28 -3.24 0.04
N GLU A 142 -6.78 -2.73 1.16
CA GLU A 142 -8.22 -2.79 1.46
C GLU A 142 -9.06 -2.05 0.41
N TRP A 143 -8.56 -0.93 -0.12
CA TRP A 143 -9.19 -0.26 -1.25
C TRP A 143 -9.18 -1.13 -2.50
N TYR A 144 -8.07 -1.81 -2.83
CA TYR A 144 -8.04 -2.71 -3.99
C TYR A 144 -9.08 -3.84 -3.89
N ASP A 145 -9.28 -4.43 -2.71
CA ASP A 145 -10.31 -5.46 -2.50
C ASP A 145 -11.71 -4.90 -2.78
N ILE A 146 -11.99 -3.68 -2.32
CA ILE A 146 -13.25 -2.98 -2.56
C ILE A 146 -13.41 -2.65 -4.04
N LEU A 147 -12.36 -2.15 -4.70
CA LEU A 147 -12.37 -1.83 -6.12
C LEU A 147 -12.56 -3.05 -7.00
N TYR A 148 -12.00 -4.20 -6.61
CA TYR A 148 -12.21 -5.46 -7.30
C TYR A 148 -13.70 -5.85 -7.30
N VAL A 149 -14.38 -5.69 -6.16
CA VAL A 149 -15.83 -5.91 -6.04
C VAL A 149 -16.64 -4.85 -6.81
N MET A 150 -16.18 -3.59 -6.84
CA MET A 150 -16.88 -2.47 -7.52
C MET A 150 -16.70 -2.44 -9.04
N LYS A 151 -15.71 -3.15 -9.60
CA LYS A 151 -15.35 -3.11 -11.03
C LYS A 151 -16.50 -3.43 -11.99
N GLY A 152 -17.55 -4.11 -11.55
CA GLY A 152 -18.72 -4.40 -12.38
C GLY A 152 -19.68 -3.22 -12.61
N LYS A 153 -19.46 -2.03 -12.02
CA LYS A 153 -20.46 -0.95 -11.97
C LYS A 153 -20.00 0.43 -12.48
N ASN A 154 -18.89 0.51 -13.22
CA ASN A 154 -18.39 1.73 -13.88
C ASN A 154 -18.18 3.02 -13.03
N PRO A 155 -17.90 3.01 -11.70
CA PRO A 155 -17.20 4.16 -11.15
C PRO A 155 -15.82 4.21 -11.83
N GLN A 156 -15.29 5.39 -12.13
CA GLN A 156 -13.88 5.56 -12.49
C GLN A 156 -13.08 5.82 -11.20
N PRO A 157 -12.74 4.78 -10.40
CA PRO A 157 -12.07 5.00 -9.12
C PRO A 157 -10.66 5.53 -9.35
N ARG A 158 -10.29 6.53 -8.57
CA ARG A 158 -8.95 7.11 -8.48
C ARG A 158 -8.47 6.97 -7.05
N LEU A 159 -7.31 6.35 -6.88
CA LEU A 159 -6.65 6.22 -5.59
C LEU A 159 -5.63 7.35 -5.42
N LEU A 160 -5.96 8.33 -4.59
CA LEU A 160 -5.16 9.53 -4.33
C LEU A 160 -4.17 9.29 -3.18
N TYR A 161 -3.15 10.16 -3.10
CA TYR A 161 -2.18 10.17 -2.01
C TYR A 161 -2.81 10.64 -0.69
N PRO A 162 -2.45 10.07 0.48
CA PRO A 162 -1.64 8.85 0.66
C PRO A 162 -2.45 7.56 0.41
N ALA A 163 -3.72 7.50 0.83
CA ALA A 163 -4.63 6.37 0.60
C ALA A 163 -6.11 6.80 0.57
N ARG A 164 -6.46 7.78 -0.28
CA ARG A 164 -7.85 8.26 -0.42
C ARG A 164 -8.51 7.66 -1.65
N LEU A 165 -9.62 6.95 -1.48
CA LEU A 165 -10.42 6.48 -2.61
C LEU A 165 -11.35 7.59 -3.07
N SER A 166 -11.26 7.96 -4.34
CA SER A 166 -12.15 8.91 -4.99
C SER A 166 -12.88 8.27 -6.16
N PHE A 167 -14.18 8.52 -6.31
CA PHE A 167 -14.93 8.13 -7.49
C PHE A 167 -16.08 9.10 -7.74
N ARG A 168 -16.50 9.18 -9.01
CA ARG A 168 -17.68 9.95 -9.40
C ARG A 168 -18.94 9.15 -9.06
N PHE A 169 -19.85 9.77 -8.33
CA PHE A 169 -21.15 9.21 -7.95
C PHE A 169 -22.20 10.31 -8.11
N GLU A 170 -23.27 10.03 -8.87
CA GLU A 170 -24.37 10.99 -9.13
C GLU A 170 -23.89 12.37 -9.63
N GLY A 171 -22.80 12.41 -10.40
CA GLY A 171 -22.23 13.65 -10.93
C GLY A 171 -21.21 14.35 -10.02
N GLU A 172 -21.10 13.95 -8.75
CA GLU A 172 -20.16 14.52 -7.79
C GLU A 172 -18.95 13.62 -7.53
N ASN A 173 -17.77 14.22 -7.28
CA ASN A 173 -16.60 13.49 -6.83
C ASN A 173 -16.68 13.25 -5.32
N LYS A 174 -16.91 12.01 -4.91
CA LYS A 174 -16.85 11.63 -3.49
C LYS A 174 -15.45 11.10 -3.18
N SER A 175 -14.89 11.49 -2.03
CA SER A 175 -13.58 11.04 -1.58
C SER A 175 -13.61 10.52 -0.15
N PHE A 176 -12.99 9.36 0.09
CA PHE A 176 -13.01 8.68 1.38
C PHE A 176 -11.58 8.40 1.85
N THR A 177 -11.31 8.71 3.11
CA THR A 177 -10.02 8.49 3.78
C THR A 177 -9.89 7.08 4.35
N ASP A 178 -11.01 6.50 4.74
CA ASP A 178 -11.07 5.19 5.40
C ASP A 178 -12.31 4.42 4.96
N LYS A 179 -12.25 3.10 5.19
CA LYS A 179 -13.31 2.15 4.83
C LYS A 179 -14.59 2.36 5.64
N GLN A 180 -14.51 2.91 6.85
CA GLN A 180 -15.67 3.11 7.72
C GLN A 180 -16.57 4.22 7.16
N LYS A 181 -16.00 5.36 6.76
CA LYS A 181 -16.73 6.45 6.10
C LYS A 181 -17.38 6.01 4.79
N LEU A 182 -16.72 5.13 4.02
CA LEU A 182 -17.36 4.54 2.84
C LEU A 182 -18.53 3.62 3.22
N ARG A 183 -18.41 2.82 4.29
CA ARG A 183 -19.52 1.99 4.78
C ARG A 183 -20.69 2.85 5.26
N GLU A 184 -20.42 3.93 5.99
CA GLU A 184 -21.42 4.90 6.44
C GLU A 184 -22.14 5.53 5.23
N PHE A 185 -21.39 5.99 4.22
CA PHE A 185 -21.94 6.50 2.97
C PHE A 185 -22.79 5.47 2.20
N ARG A 186 -22.35 4.20 2.18
CA ARG A 186 -23.12 3.11 1.58
C ARG A 186 -24.43 2.86 2.34
N ASN A 187 -24.44 3.07 3.65
CA ASN A 187 -25.60 2.83 4.49
C ASN A 187 -26.63 3.96 4.38
N THR A 188 -26.20 5.21 4.15
CA THR A 188 -27.08 6.38 3.95
C THR A 188 -27.72 6.47 2.55
N ILE A 189 -27.24 5.70 1.57
CA ILE A 189 -27.80 5.67 0.22
C ILE A 189 -28.48 4.31 -0.05
N PRO A 190 -29.81 4.22 0.04
CA PRO A 190 -30.55 2.96 -0.17
C PRO A 190 -30.29 2.29 -1.53
N ALA A 191 -29.97 3.07 -2.57
CA ALA A 191 -29.65 2.57 -3.91
C ALA A 191 -28.37 1.71 -3.96
N LEU A 192 -27.44 1.88 -3.02
CA LEU A 192 -26.28 1.00 -2.86
C LEU A 192 -26.63 -0.30 -2.11
N GLN A 193 -27.70 -0.30 -1.29
CA GLN A 193 -28.17 -1.49 -0.58
C GLN A 193 -28.93 -2.46 -1.49
N GLN A 194 -29.83 -1.96 -2.34
CA GLN A 194 -30.67 -2.81 -3.22
C GLN A 194 -29.83 -3.69 -4.16
N ASN A 195 -28.66 -3.20 -4.58
CA ASN A 195 -27.79 -3.89 -5.52
C ASN A 195 -26.77 -4.86 -4.88
N THR A 196 -26.97 -5.23 -3.60
CA THR A 196 -26.26 -6.34 -2.93
C THR A 196 -27.20 -7.38 -2.31
N LYS A 197 -28.52 -7.16 -2.35
CA LYS A 197 -29.52 -8.12 -1.84
C LYS A 197 -29.63 -9.40 -2.70
N GLY A 198 -28.95 -9.47 -3.85
CA GLY A 198 -28.80 -10.69 -4.64
C GLY A 198 -27.56 -11.54 -4.30
N THR A 199 -26.69 -11.14 -3.37
CA THR A 199 -25.58 -12.01 -2.93
C THR A 199 -25.37 -11.87 -1.44
N SER A 200 -25.94 -12.82 -0.71
CA SER A 200 -25.84 -13.01 0.73
C SER A 200 -24.39 -12.95 1.24
N LEU A 201 -24.01 -11.81 1.81
CA LEU A 201 -22.83 -11.69 2.67
C LEU A 201 -23.16 -12.02 4.14
N GLY A 202 -24.07 -12.98 4.33
CA GLY A 202 -24.54 -13.50 5.61
C GLY A 202 -24.39 -15.02 5.69
N ARG A 203 -23.33 -15.61 5.12
CA ARG A 203 -23.00 -17.02 5.36
C ARG A 203 -21.56 -17.41 4.97
N LYS A 204 -20.54 -16.67 5.41
CA LYS A 204 -19.14 -17.14 5.31
C LYS A 204 -18.29 -17.00 6.58
N GLU A 205 -18.88 -16.72 7.74
CA GLU A 205 -18.16 -16.77 9.03
C GLU A 205 -18.28 -18.13 9.76
N LYS A 206 -19.06 -19.09 9.27
CA LYS A 206 -19.17 -20.43 9.88
C LYS A 206 -18.45 -21.56 9.13
N ALA A 207 -17.78 -21.26 8.01
CA ALA A 207 -17.07 -22.27 7.22
C ALA A 207 -15.56 -22.32 7.49
N THR A 208 -14.94 -21.23 7.98
CA THR A 208 -13.50 -21.21 8.26
C THR A 208 -13.14 -21.80 9.64
N THR A 209 -14.08 -21.87 10.58
CA THR A 209 -13.83 -22.45 11.92
C THR A 209 -13.98 -23.97 11.97
N ARG A 210 -14.37 -24.64 10.87
CA ARG A 210 -14.45 -26.11 10.82
C ARG A 210 -13.31 -26.81 10.09
N ILE A 211 -12.36 -26.07 9.48
CA ILE A 211 -11.23 -26.66 8.75
C ILE A 211 -9.95 -26.75 9.62
N THR A 212 -9.93 -26.18 10.83
CA THR A 212 -8.75 -26.26 11.74
C THR A 212 -8.89 -27.32 12.85
N ILE A 213 -9.99 -28.08 12.92
CA ILE A 213 -10.12 -29.22 13.85
C ILE A 213 -10.37 -30.49 13.03
N ARG A 214 -9.39 -30.87 12.19
CA ARG A 214 -9.34 -32.22 11.60
C ARG A 214 -7.96 -32.67 11.11
N ASN A 215 -6.89 -31.97 11.48
CA ASN A 215 -5.49 -32.38 11.21
C ASN A 215 -4.64 -32.39 12.49
N LYS A 216 -5.15 -33.07 13.52
CA LYS A 216 -4.35 -33.63 14.62
C LYS A 216 -5.05 -34.90 15.02
N ASN A 217 -4.64 -36.02 14.42
CA ASN A 217 -4.83 -37.42 14.85
C ASN A 217 -4.74 -38.31 13.61
N THR A 218 -3.54 -38.54 13.09
CA THR A 218 -3.16 -39.73 12.30
C THR A 218 -1.69 -39.60 11.90
N THR A 219 -0.80 -39.87 12.86
CA THR A 219 0.48 -40.58 12.67
C THR A 219 1.21 -40.54 13.99
N ASN A 220 0.85 -41.47 14.88
CA ASN A 220 1.74 -42.06 15.86
C ASN A 220 1.22 -43.48 16.05
N ASP A 221 1.59 -44.34 15.10
CA ASP A 221 1.82 -45.76 15.31
C ASP A 221 2.40 -46.37 14.03
N LYS A 222 3.29 -47.35 14.23
CA LYS A 222 4.30 -47.94 13.31
C LYS A 222 5.65 -47.23 13.45
N ALA A 223 6.47 -47.55 14.46
CA ALA A 223 7.02 -48.86 14.81
C ALA A 223 7.83 -49.47 13.66
N TYR A 224 9.15 -49.31 13.75
CA TYR A 224 10.24 -50.21 13.36
C TYR A 224 11.40 -49.76 14.28
N GLN A 225 11.81 -50.54 15.28
CA GLN A 225 12.73 -51.67 15.14
C GLN A 225 13.87 -51.37 14.18
#